data_AF-A0A9X1ZW70-F1
#
_entry.id   AF-A0A9X1ZW70-F1
#
_cell.length_a   1.000
_cell.length_b   1.000
_cell.length_c   1.000
_cell.angle_alpha   90.00
_cell.angle_beta   90.00
_cell.angle_gamma   90.00
#
_symmetry.space_group_name_H-M   'P 1'
#
loop_
_entity.id
_entity.type
_entity.pdbx_description
1 polymer ?
#
loop_
_entity_poly.entity_id
_entity_poly.type
_entity_poly.pdbx_seq_one_letter_code
_entity_poly.pdbx_strand_id
1 'polypeptide(L)'
;MKLKLFLICTLLLVGCTGPKYEKEDIIAVLEGAEVTVEDVLWQYSLEKEEEKIINWYLKQEIVIQESQARGITVSEDEIDEIKQELFPGSKPPERYEYLDDKSFYEQQAALLGVSPEEYYEIWEGITLTKQAYVEKYIDEKLGGPTEEEVDLWAQKIDEHIDELFDTYKKEGKLVIK
;
A
#
# COMPACT_ATOMS: atom_id res chain seq x y z
N MET A 1 43.97 26.24 42.52
CA MET A 1 43.09 27.18 41.79
C MET A 1 43.77 27.49 40.46
N LYS A 2 43.22 27.33 39.26
CA LYS A 2 41.90 26.94 38.76
C LYS A 2 42.13 26.38 37.34
N LEU A 3 41.42 25.30 37.03
CA LEU A 3 40.77 25.02 35.74
C LEU A 3 41.59 25.13 34.44
N LYS A 4 42.06 24.00 33.90
CA LYS A 4 42.13 23.81 32.44
C LYS A 4 40.98 22.89 32.05
N LEU A 5 39.85 23.50 31.70
CA LEU A 5 38.65 22.83 31.22
C LEU A 5 38.97 22.24 29.85
N PHE A 6 39.00 20.91 29.79
CA PHE A 6 39.20 20.13 28.59
C PHE A 6 37.88 20.20 27.78
N LEU A 7 37.79 21.15 26.85
CA LEU A 7 36.64 21.28 25.95
C LEU A 7 36.84 20.30 24.78
N ILE A 8 36.56 19.01 25.05
CA ILE A 8 36.31 18.04 23.98
C ILE A 8 34.90 18.36 23.47
N CYS A 9 34.82 19.06 22.35
CA CYS A 9 33.63 19.09 21.52
C CYS A 9 33.49 17.70 20.87
N THR A 10 32.91 16.75 21.60
CA THR A 10 32.25 15.59 20.99
C THR A 10 31.04 16.12 20.25
N LEU A 11 31.26 16.49 18.98
CA LEU A 11 30.21 16.52 17.98
C LEU A 11 29.64 15.09 17.93
N LEU A 12 28.54 14.89 18.63
CA LEU A 12 27.68 13.74 18.42
C LEU A 12 27.16 13.85 16.98
N LEU A 13 27.89 13.23 16.05
CA LEU A 13 27.32 12.77 14.79
C LEU A 13 26.33 11.68 15.17
N VAL A 14 25.15 12.10 15.64
CA VAL A 14 23.97 11.26 15.57
C VAL A 14 23.75 11.13 14.07
N GLY A 15 24.23 10.02 13.50
CA GLY A 15 23.73 9.58 12.21
C GLY A 15 22.25 9.33 12.42
N CYS A 16 21.42 10.35 12.18
CA CYS A 16 20.05 10.13 11.81
C CYS A 16 20.15 9.21 10.60
N THR A 17 19.91 7.93 10.80
CA THR A 17 19.49 7.04 9.74
C THR A 17 18.17 7.60 9.26
N GLY A 18 18.23 8.60 8.38
CA GLY A 18 17.06 9.10 7.69
C GLY A 18 16.41 7.95 6.93
N PRO A 19 15.11 8.06 6.61
CA PRO A 19 14.47 7.09 5.74
C PRO A 19 15.28 6.94 4.45
N LYS A 20 15.37 5.71 3.93
CA LYS A 20 16.10 5.41 2.69
C LYS A 20 15.51 6.14 1.47
N TYR A 21 14.25 6.55 1.59
CA TYR A 21 13.42 7.13 0.57
C TYR A 21 12.76 8.42 1.10
N GLU A 22 12.74 9.46 0.29
CA GLU A 22 11.92 10.65 0.50
C GLU A 22 10.55 10.45 -0.14
N LYS A 23 9.51 11.14 0.33
CA LYS A 23 8.12 10.92 -0.10
C LYS A 23 7.91 11.16 -1.59
N GLU A 24 8.64 12.13 -2.14
CA GLU A 24 8.55 12.55 -3.53
C GLU A 24 9.41 11.70 -4.47
N ASP A 25 10.19 10.73 -3.95
CA ASP A 25 11.00 9.86 -4.79
C ASP A 25 10.10 9.00 -5.69
N ILE A 26 10.42 8.99 -6.98
CA ILE A 26 9.72 8.17 -7.97
C ILE A 26 10.27 6.74 -7.89
N ILE A 27 9.41 5.78 -7.57
CA ILE A 27 9.77 4.35 -7.46
C ILE A 27 9.43 3.58 -8.72
N ALA A 28 8.47 4.04 -9.51
CA ALA A 28 8.13 3.45 -10.79
C ALA A 28 7.44 4.45 -11.73
N VAL A 29 7.40 4.10 -13.00
CA VAL A 29 6.50 4.68 -13.99
C VAL A 29 5.60 3.57 -14.51
N LEU A 30 4.28 3.71 -14.32
CA LEU A 30 3.26 2.74 -14.71
C LEU A 30 2.29 3.38 -15.71
N GLU A 31 2.24 2.86 -16.93
CA GLU A 31 1.48 3.42 -18.07
C GLU A 31 1.75 4.92 -18.30
N GLY A 32 2.99 5.34 -18.05
CA GLY A 32 3.42 6.73 -18.20
C GLY A 32 3.09 7.64 -17.01
N ALA A 33 2.39 7.16 -15.99
CA ALA A 33 2.20 7.87 -14.73
C ALA A 33 3.32 7.55 -13.73
N GLU A 34 3.82 8.55 -13.03
CA GLU A 34 4.79 8.37 -11.95
C GLU A 34 4.10 7.79 -10.71
N VAL A 35 4.73 6.79 -10.11
CA VAL A 35 4.38 6.24 -8.80
C VAL A 35 5.48 6.65 -7.84
N THR A 36 5.09 7.31 -6.76
CA THR A 36 5.96 7.87 -5.74
C THR A 36 6.01 6.99 -4.49
N VAL A 37 6.95 7.28 -3.60
CA VAL A 37 7.01 6.67 -2.27
C VAL A 37 5.76 6.99 -1.46
N GLU A 38 5.27 8.23 -1.54
CA GLU A 38 4.04 8.65 -0.86
C GLU A 38 2.84 7.77 -1.22
N ASP A 39 2.70 7.40 -2.50
CA ASP A 39 1.61 6.55 -2.97
C ASP A 39 1.59 5.17 -2.27
N VAL A 40 2.77 4.65 -1.88
CA VAL A 40 2.91 3.39 -1.15
C VAL A 40 2.68 3.57 0.35
N LEU A 41 3.15 4.69 0.92
CA LEU A 41 3.06 4.99 2.35
C LEU A 41 1.61 5.14 2.84
N TRP A 42 0.66 5.41 1.95
CA TRP A 42 -0.78 5.38 2.27
C TRP A 42 -1.32 3.99 2.64
N GLN A 43 -0.55 2.92 2.39
CA GLN A 43 -0.97 1.54 2.67
C GLN A 43 0.08 0.68 3.36
N TYR A 44 1.36 0.95 3.14
CA TYR A 44 2.44 0.08 3.55
C TYR A 44 3.64 0.86 4.09
N SER A 45 4.25 0.33 5.16
CA SER A 45 5.52 0.85 5.66
C SER A 45 6.68 0.33 4.82
N LEU A 46 7.59 1.22 4.42
CA LEU A 46 8.81 0.87 3.70
C LEU A 46 10.03 0.68 4.63
N GLU A 47 9.83 0.53 5.94
CA GLU A 47 10.94 0.30 6.88
C GLU A 47 11.66 -1.04 6.68
N LYS A 48 10.97 -2.04 6.12
CA LYS A 48 11.47 -3.40 5.91
C LYS A 48 10.93 -3.98 4.62
N GLU A 49 11.73 -4.81 3.94
CA GLU A 49 11.34 -5.50 2.70
C GLU A 49 10.81 -4.55 1.60
N GLU A 50 11.34 -3.32 1.55
CA GLU A 50 10.91 -2.24 0.66
C GLU A 50 10.69 -2.66 -0.81
N GLU A 51 11.65 -3.35 -1.43
CA GLU A 51 11.54 -3.81 -2.82
C GLU A 51 10.36 -4.77 -3.02
N LYS A 52 10.11 -5.65 -2.05
CA LYS A 52 9.00 -6.61 -2.10
C LYS A 52 7.66 -5.91 -1.90
N ILE A 53 7.60 -4.94 -0.98
CA ILE A 53 6.40 -4.13 -0.74
C ILE A 53 6.06 -3.29 -1.98
N ILE A 54 7.05 -2.63 -2.57
CA ILE A 54 6.90 -1.88 -3.81
C ILE A 54 6.38 -2.79 -4.93
N ASN A 55 6.99 -3.97 -5.12
CA ASN A 55 6.52 -4.92 -6.13
C ASN A 55 5.08 -5.39 -5.87
N TRP A 56 4.70 -5.63 -4.62
CA TRP A 56 3.34 -6.03 -4.29
C TRP A 56 2.32 -4.91 -4.54
N TYR A 57 2.64 -3.69 -4.14
CA TYR A 57 1.85 -2.50 -4.43
C TYR A 57 1.64 -2.33 -5.95
N LEU A 58 2.73 -2.41 -6.73
CA LEU A 58 2.66 -2.26 -8.19
C LEU A 58 1.85 -3.37 -8.87
N LYS A 59 1.88 -4.60 -8.35
CA LYS A 59 1.01 -5.69 -8.83
C LYS A 59 -0.47 -5.36 -8.65
N GLN A 60 -0.85 -4.78 -7.50
CA GLN A 60 -2.24 -4.34 -7.28
C GLN A 60 -2.63 -3.22 -8.24
N GLU A 61 -1.75 -2.22 -8.41
CA GLU A 61 -2.00 -1.12 -9.36
C GLU A 61 -2.19 -1.61 -10.80
N ILE A 62 -1.38 -2.58 -11.22
CA ILE A 62 -1.52 -3.22 -12.53
C ILE A 62 -2.87 -3.94 -12.67
N VAL A 63 -3.29 -4.67 -11.65
CA VAL A 63 -4.61 -5.32 -11.65
C VAL A 63 -5.74 -4.29 -11.75
N ILE A 64 -5.62 -3.15 -11.06
CA ILE A 64 -6.61 -2.06 -11.13
C ILE A 64 -6.66 -1.46 -12.54
N GLN A 65 -5.52 -1.22 -13.17
CA GLN A 65 -5.47 -0.73 -14.55
C GLN A 65 -6.09 -1.72 -15.54
N GLU A 66 -5.77 -3.01 -15.42
CA GLU A 66 -6.40 -4.05 -16.23
C GLU A 66 -7.91 -4.13 -16.01
N SER A 67 -8.36 -3.97 -14.76
CA SER A 67 -9.77 -3.94 -14.40
C SER A 67 -10.49 -2.78 -15.11
N GLN A 68 -9.95 -1.57 -14.99
CA GLN A 68 -10.49 -0.38 -15.61
C GLN A 68 -10.50 -0.47 -17.14
N ALA A 69 -9.44 -1.01 -17.75
CA ALA A 69 -9.37 -1.23 -19.19
C ALA A 69 -10.46 -2.19 -19.71
N ARG A 70 -11.01 -3.03 -18.83
CA ARG A 70 -12.09 -3.98 -19.12
C ARG A 70 -13.49 -3.43 -18.77
N GLY A 71 -13.56 -2.22 -18.24
CA GLY A 71 -14.82 -1.61 -17.80
C GLY A 71 -15.29 -2.10 -16.43
N ILE A 72 -14.46 -2.80 -15.67
CA ILE A 72 -14.71 -3.07 -14.25
C ILE A 72 -14.60 -1.73 -13.50
N THR A 73 -15.60 -1.44 -12.68
CA THR A 73 -15.65 -0.23 -11.86
C THR A 73 -16.02 -0.58 -10.42
N VAL A 74 -15.57 0.25 -9.49
CA VAL A 74 -15.90 0.20 -8.07
C VAL A 74 -16.33 1.61 -7.68
N SER A 75 -17.54 1.76 -7.16
CA SER A 75 -18.10 3.05 -6.75
C SER A 75 -17.87 3.31 -5.26
N GLU A 76 -17.97 4.58 -4.86
CA GLU A 76 -17.93 4.96 -3.44
C GLU A 76 -19.09 4.31 -2.66
N ASP A 77 -20.30 4.28 -3.23
CA ASP A 77 -21.46 3.63 -2.62
C ASP A 77 -21.21 2.14 -2.33
N GLU A 78 -20.56 1.42 -3.25
CA GLU A 78 -20.20 0.02 -3.06
C GLU A 78 -19.20 -0.16 -1.91
N ILE A 79 -18.22 0.73 -1.79
CA ILE A 79 -17.26 0.70 -0.69
C ILE A 79 -17.92 1.02 0.64
N ASP A 80 -18.88 1.95 0.67
CA ASP A 80 -19.64 2.25 1.87
C ASP A 80 -20.57 1.10 2.28
N GLU A 81 -21.16 0.38 1.31
CA GLU A 81 -21.90 -0.87 1.56
C GLU A 81 -20.98 -1.94 2.19
N ILE A 82 -19.80 -2.19 1.62
CA ILE A 82 -18.81 -3.13 2.16
C ILE A 82 -18.41 -2.74 3.59
N LYS A 83 -18.15 -1.45 3.86
CA LYS A 83 -17.83 -0.97 5.22
C LYS A 83 -18.96 -1.26 6.20
N GLN A 84 -20.21 -1.05 5.81
CA GLN A 84 -21.37 -1.28 6.69
C GLN A 84 -21.68 -2.78 6.86
N GLU A 85 -21.36 -3.62 5.89
CA GLU A 85 -21.45 -5.07 6.04
C GLU A 85 -20.43 -5.61 7.05
N LEU A 86 -19.17 -5.16 6.93
CA LEU A 86 -18.09 -5.59 7.82
C LEU A 86 -18.21 -4.99 9.23
N PHE A 87 -18.62 -3.72 9.32
CA PHE A 87 -18.66 -2.97 10.57
C PHE A 87 -19.97 -2.18 10.76
N PRO A 88 -21.11 -2.87 10.97
CA PRO A 88 -22.43 -2.25 10.98
C PRO A 88 -22.56 -1.09 11.95
N GLY A 89 -22.97 0.07 11.44
CA GLY A 89 -23.28 1.26 12.24
C GLY A 89 -22.07 1.99 12.81
N SER A 90 -20.85 1.59 12.45
CA SER A 90 -19.63 2.25 12.91
C SER A 90 -19.02 3.15 11.82
N LYS A 91 -18.29 4.17 12.26
CA LYS A 91 -17.49 5.05 11.38
C LYS A 91 -15.99 4.78 11.53
N PRO A 92 -15.15 5.11 10.52
CA PRO A 92 -13.71 4.87 10.61
C PRO A 92 -13.04 5.44 11.88
N PRO A 93 -13.33 6.67 12.34
CA PRO A 93 -12.73 7.18 13.57
C PRO A 93 -13.08 6.34 14.81
N GLU A 94 -14.30 5.82 14.90
CA GLU A 94 -14.72 4.95 16.00
C GLU A 94 -13.97 3.62 15.94
N ARG A 95 -13.82 3.04 14.74
CA ARG A 95 -13.05 1.80 14.56
C ARG A 95 -11.58 1.99 14.94
N TYR A 96 -10.98 3.10 14.53
CA TYR A 96 -9.62 3.46 14.92
C TYR A 96 -9.45 3.55 16.44
N GLU A 97 -10.42 4.11 17.15
CA GLU A 97 -10.39 4.20 18.61
C GLU A 97 -10.27 2.83 19.29
N TYR A 98 -10.89 1.79 18.73
CA TYR A 98 -10.94 0.43 19.29
C TYR A 98 -9.84 -0.52 18.78
N LEU A 99 -8.90 -0.06 17.94
CA LEU A 99 -7.77 -0.88 17.52
C LEU A 99 -6.83 -1.20 18.70
N ASP A 100 -6.47 -2.48 18.83
CA ASP A 100 -5.55 -2.98 19.85
C ASP A 100 -4.12 -2.44 19.68
N ASP A 101 -3.66 -2.31 18.43
CA ASP A 101 -2.36 -1.74 18.06
C ASP A 101 -2.54 -0.66 16.99
N LYS A 102 -2.17 0.57 17.35
CA LYS A 102 -2.28 1.76 16.51
C LYS A 102 -0.94 2.20 15.91
N SER A 103 0.15 1.54 16.29
CA SER A 103 1.52 1.98 16.03
C SER A 103 1.81 2.15 14.54
N PHE A 104 1.30 1.24 13.70
CA PHE A 104 1.42 1.34 12.25
C PHE A 104 0.80 2.65 11.72
N TYR A 105 -0.48 2.90 12.03
CA TYR A 105 -1.21 4.07 11.57
C TYR A 105 -0.61 5.38 12.10
N GLU A 106 -0.19 5.41 13.36
CA GLU A 106 0.47 6.57 13.96
C GLU A 106 1.81 6.90 13.27
N GLN A 107 2.61 5.88 12.97
CA GLN A 107 3.90 6.06 12.28
C GLN A 107 3.70 6.56 10.84
N GLN A 108 2.78 5.94 10.08
CA GLN A 108 2.53 6.36 8.71
C GLN A 108 1.90 7.77 8.65
N ALA A 109 0.95 8.07 9.54
CA ALA A 109 0.37 9.41 9.65
C ALA A 109 1.44 10.48 9.95
N ALA A 110 2.40 10.19 10.83
CA ALA A 110 3.50 11.09 11.13
C ALA A 110 4.42 11.35 9.92
N LEU A 111 4.70 10.32 9.10
CA LEU A 111 5.48 10.46 7.86
C LEU A 111 4.74 11.33 6.83
N LEU A 112 3.44 11.11 6.69
CA LEU A 112 2.60 11.80 5.72
C LEU A 112 2.17 13.20 6.18
N GLY A 113 2.25 13.48 7.48
CA GLY A 113 1.91 14.78 8.07
C GLY A 113 0.40 14.97 8.27
N VAL A 114 -0.33 13.88 8.49
CA VAL A 114 -1.79 13.86 8.76
C VAL A 114 -2.08 13.34 10.18
N SER A 115 -3.34 13.42 10.62
CA SER A 115 -3.72 12.79 11.89
C SER A 115 -3.81 11.26 11.74
N PRO A 116 -3.60 10.47 12.80
CA PRO A 116 -3.76 9.01 12.74
C PRO A 116 -5.18 8.57 12.35
N GLU A 117 -6.22 9.30 12.77
CA GLU A 117 -7.60 9.05 12.40
C GLU A 117 -7.84 9.31 10.90
N GLU A 118 -7.30 10.41 10.39
CA GLU A 118 -7.36 10.76 8.96
C GLU A 118 -6.62 9.73 8.11
N TYR A 119 -5.43 9.31 8.56
CA TYR A 119 -4.69 8.24 7.89
C TYR A 119 -5.48 6.93 7.87
N TYR A 120 -6.07 6.53 9.01
CA TYR A 120 -6.86 5.29 9.08
C TYR A 120 -8.06 5.33 8.13
N GLU A 121 -8.79 6.44 8.06
CA GLU A 121 -9.93 6.61 7.15
C GLU A 121 -9.52 6.47 5.68
N ILE A 122 -8.42 7.13 5.29
CA ILE A 122 -7.87 7.03 3.93
C ILE A 122 -7.38 5.61 3.64
N TRP A 123 -6.59 5.03 4.56
CA TRP A 123 -6.03 3.69 4.45
C TRP A 123 -7.13 2.63 4.26
N GLU A 124 -8.20 2.71 5.03
CA GLU A 124 -9.32 1.78 4.94
C GLU A 124 -10.05 1.94 3.59
N GLY A 125 -10.31 3.17 3.17
CA GLY A 125 -10.93 3.46 1.87
C GLY A 125 -10.13 2.90 0.70
N ILE A 126 -8.81 3.17 0.66
CA ILE A 126 -7.93 2.65 -0.39
C ILE A 126 -7.91 1.12 -0.34
N THR A 127 -7.75 0.53 0.84
CA THR A 127 -7.64 -0.93 1.01
C THR A 127 -8.88 -1.65 0.48
N LEU A 128 -10.07 -1.22 0.89
CA LEU A 128 -11.33 -1.81 0.42
C LEU A 128 -11.55 -1.59 -1.08
N THR A 129 -11.18 -0.42 -1.59
CA THR A 129 -11.27 -0.12 -3.03
C THR A 129 -10.39 -1.05 -3.86
N LYS A 130 -9.12 -1.20 -3.47
CA LYS A 130 -8.18 -2.09 -4.17
C LYS A 130 -8.62 -3.53 -4.09
N GLN A 131 -9.09 -3.98 -2.92
CA GLN A 131 -9.61 -5.33 -2.74
C GLN A 131 -10.80 -5.59 -3.67
N ALA A 132 -11.79 -4.69 -3.72
CA ALA A 132 -12.95 -4.82 -4.60
C ALA A 132 -12.58 -4.92 -6.09
N TYR A 133 -11.60 -4.12 -6.54
CA TYR A 133 -11.08 -4.23 -7.92
C TYR A 133 -10.42 -5.59 -8.18
N VAL A 134 -9.54 -6.03 -7.28
CA VAL A 134 -8.84 -7.31 -7.41
C VAL A 134 -9.83 -8.46 -7.42
N GLU A 135 -10.78 -8.49 -6.49
CA GLU A 135 -11.81 -9.54 -6.43
C GLU A 135 -12.64 -9.62 -7.71
N LYS A 136 -13.15 -8.48 -8.19
CA LYS A 136 -13.90 -8.42 -9.46
C LYS A 136 -13.07 -8.86 -10.66
N TYR A 137 -11.80 -8.46 -10.72
CA TYR A 137 -10.90 -8.85 -11.78
C TYR A 137 -10.64 -10.36 -11.79
N ILE A 138 -10.35 -10.93 -10.63
CA ILE A 138 -10.11 -12.36 -10.48
C ILE A 138 -11.37 -13.15 -10.80
N ASP A 139 -12.55 -12.73 -10.35
CA ASP A 139 -13.82 -13.38 -10.70
C ASP A 139 -14.06 -13.34 -12.23
N GLU A 140 -13.84 -12.20 -12.89
CA GLU A 140 -14.00 -12.10 -14.35
C GLU A 140 -12.97 -12.96 -15.11
N LYS A 141 -11.72 -13.05 -14.62
CA LYS A 141 -10.61 -13.71 -15.33
C LYS A 141 -10.54 -15.21 -15.09
N LEU A 142 -10.69 -15.61 -13.85
CA LEU A 142 -10.41 -16.95 -13.35
C LEU A 142 -11.65 -17.61 -12.74
N GLY A 143 -12.71 -16.85 -12.46
CA GLY A 143 -13.88 -17.31 -11.72
C GLY A 143 -13.56 -17.63 -10.26
N GLY A 144 -14.53 -18.18 -9.53
CA GLY A 144 -14.34 -18.66 -8.17
C GLY A 144 -13.77 -20.09 -8.08
N PRO A 145 -13.16 -20.45 -6.94
CA PRO A 145 -12.70 -21.82 -6.70
C PRO A 145 -13.89 -22.76 -6.44
N THR A 146 -13.67 -24.06 -6.62
CA THR A 146 -14.46 -25.10 -5.94
C THR A 146 -13.85 -25.37 -4.55
N GLU A 147 -14.62 -25.91 -3.61
CA GLU A 147 -14.13 -26.20 -2.25
C GLU A 147 -12.89 -27.10 -2.23
N GLU A 148 -12.76 -28.00 -3.21
CA GLU A 148 -11.66 -28.98 -3.29
C GLU A 148 -10.38 -28.42 -3.94
N GLU A 149 -10.43 -27.22 -4.54
CA GLU A 149 -9.36 -26.68 -5.38
C GLU A 149 -8.83 -25.31 -4.92
N VAL A 150 -9.17 -24.87 -3.70
CA VAL A 150 -8.83 -23.52 -3.18
C VAL A 150 -7.34 -23.23 -3.28
N ASP A 151 -6.46 -24.16 -2.88
CA ASP A 151 -5.01 -23.96 -2.93
C ASP A 151 -4.49 -23.83 -4.37
N LEU A 152 -5.02 -24.66 -5.29
CA LEU A 152 -4.67 -24.59 -6.71
C LEU A 152 -5.19 -23.31 -7.35
N TRP A 153 -6.35 -22.82 -6.92
CA TRP A 153 -6.91 -21.56 -7.38
C TRP A 153 -6.11 -20.36 -6.88
N ALA A 154 -5.68 -20.36 -5.62
CA ALA A 154 -4.77 -19.34 -5.08
C ALA A 154 -3.45 -19.30 -5.86
N GLN A 155 -2.86 -20.47 -6.15
CA GLN A 155 -1.65 -20.54 -6.98
C GLN A 155 -1.88 -19.98 -8.40
N LYS A 156 -3.03 -20.27 -9.02
CA LYS A 156 -3.37 -19.71 -10.34
C LYS A 156 -3.50 -18.18 -10.32
N ILE A 157 -4.04 -17.61 -9.24
CA ILE A 157 -4.10 -16.16 -9.07
C ILE A 157 -2.70 -15.58 -9.00
N ASP A 158 -1.84 -16.14 -8.15
CA ASP A 158 -0.46 -15.67 -7.97
C ASP A 158 0.32 -15.75 -9.28
N GLU A 159 0.25 -16.89 -9.98
CA GLU A 159 0.89 -17.08 -11.29
C GLU A 159 0.39 -16.07 -12.32
N HIS A 160 -0.93 -15.84 -12.40
CA HIS A 160 -1.53 -14.88 -13.33
C HIS A 160 -1.08 -13.44 -13.04
N ILE A 161 -1.04 -13.03 -11.77
CA ILE A 161 -0.59 -11.70 -11.38
C ILE A 161 0.91 -11.52 -11.66
N ASP A 162 1.72 -12.55 -11.44
CA ASP A 162 3.15 -12.54 -11.76
C ASP A 162 3.39 -12.43 -13.28
N GLU A 163 2.68 -13.22 -14.08
CA GLU A 163 2.75 -13.14 -15.54
C GLU A 163 2.33 -11.76 -16.07
N LEU A 164 1.29 -11.17 -15.48
CA LEU A 164 0.83 -9.84 -15.82
C LEU A 164 1.89 -8.78 -15.49
N PHE A 165 2.48 -8.85 -14.31
CA PHE A 165 3.55 -7.97 -13.87
C PHE A 165 4.77 -8.03 -14.80
N ASP A 166 5.22 -9.23 -15.16
CA ASP A 166 6.32 -9.43 -16.09
C ASP A 166 5.99 -8.96 -17.51
N THR A 167 4.75 -9.15 -17.95
CA THR A 167 4.27 -8.65 -19.24
C THR A 167 4.32 -7.13 -19.29
N TYR A 168 3.83 -6.44 -18.25
CA TYR A 168 3.89 -4.98 -18.14
C TYR A 168 5.33 -4.45 -18.22
N LYS A 169 6.28 -5.12 -17.56
CA LYS A 169 7.70 -4.77 -17.64
C LYS A 169 8.27 -4.97 -19.06
N LYS A 170 7.97 -6.12 -19.68
CA LYS A 170 8.45 -6.46 -21.03
C LYS A 170 7.93 -5.50 -22.10
N GLU A 171 6.69 -5.05 -21.95
CA GLU A 171 6.06 -4.09 -22.87
C GLU A 171 6.49 -2.63 -22.61
N GLY A 172 7.26 -2.37 -21.55
CA GLY A 172 7.68 -1.03 -21.15
C GLY A 172 6.57 -0.20 -20.51
N LYS A 173 5.45 -0.83 -20.15
CA LYS A 173 4.33 -0.21 -19.43
C LYS A 173 4.65 -0.03 -17.95
N LEU A 174 5.49 -0.89 -17.38
CA LEU A 174 6.05 -0.72 -16.04
C LEU A 174 7.57 -0.55 -16.11
N VAL A 175 8.07 0.55 -15.54
CA VAL A 175 9.51 0.82 -15.36
C VAL A 175 9.78 1.16 -13.91
N ILE A 176 10.36 0.21 -13.17
CA ILE A 176 10.80 0.39 -11.78
C ILE A 176 12.13 1.16 -11.76
N LYS A 177 12.29 2.10 -10.82
CA LYS A 177 13.45 2.99 -10.72
C LYS A 177 14.52 2.48 -9.75
#